data_AF-A0A3P6CEE7-F1
#
_entry.id   AF-A0A3P6CEE7-F1
#
_cell.length_a   1.000
_cell.length_b   1.000
_cell.length_c   1.000
_cell.angle_alpha   90.00
_cell.angle_beta   90.00
_cell.angle_gamma   90.00
#
_symmetry.space_group_name_H-M   'P 1'
#
loop_
_entity.id
_entity.type
_entity.pdbx_description
1 polymer ?
#
loop_
_entity_poly.entity_id
_entity_poly.type
_entity_poly.pdbx_seq_one_letter_code
_entity_poly.pdbx_strand_id
1 'polypeptide(L)'
;MAYRFTHLRKPLAYSPSRSIPFSRQVSSFEAVEKAIKCAVETKEYLQIPHLVVSLKEPYQNSKLFSFLSAFHHHHRIRVIDEILQSFVPVRPRSLPKIVYSSLLTYCLQSSDPLPLSFAILQRTLRSGCLPNTQTHLLLSDAWLERRGRGSQSVVEIINEMKLIGYSPDTGTCNYLVSSLCAVDKLDEAVRVVEEMGGAGCIPDVESYGAVINSMCLARKTSDVVKIVKEMVSKAGISPRKGMLTKVAAALRANREIWKAIEMIEFVESRDYPVEFETYEVLVEGCLEVREYILAGKMVMRMTDKGFIPYIKVRQKVVERLIGIGEWKLACTVRQRLAEMRS
;
A
#
# COMPACT_ATOMS: atom_id res chain seq x y z
N MET A 1 -42.61 28.23 -15.03
CA MET A 1 -42.88 29.66 -14.80
C MET A 1 -41.95 30.15 -13.70
N ALA A 2 -41.07 31.09 -14.05
CA ALA A 2 -40.34 32.06 -13.23
C ALA A 2 -39.56 31.64 -11.96
N TYR A 3 -38.24 31.70 -12.11
CA TYR A 3 -37.22 32.10 -11.13
C TYR A 3 -37.63 33.28 -10.24
N ARG A 4 -37.14 33.30 -8.98
CA ARG A 4 -36.55 34.50 -8.35
C ARG A 4 -35.68 34.15 -7.14
N PHE A 5 -34.37 34.22 -7.37
CA PHE A 5 -33.34 34.48 -6.36
C PHE A 5 -33.48 35.91 -5.84
N THR A 6 -33.34 36.13 -4.53
CA THR A 6 -32.68 37.32 -3.93
C THR A 6 -32.59 37.14 -2.42
N HIS A 7 -31.38 37.02 -1.88
CA HIS A 7 -30.89 37.83 -0.76
C HIS A 7 -29.38 37.61 -0.61
N LEU A 8 -28.65 38.55 -1.21
CA LEU A 8 -27.22 38.77 -1.06
C LEU A 8 -26.87 39.09 0.39
N ARG A 9 -26.12 38.21 1.07
CA ARG A 9 -25.24 38.63 2.17
C ARG A 9 -23.92 39.09 1.57
N LYS A 10 -23.64 40.39 1.73
CA LYS A 10 -22.40 41.07 1.34
C LYS A 10 -21.19 40.38 2.02
N PRO A 11 -20.08 40.13 1.31
CA PRO A 11 -18.79 39.86 1.94
C PRO A 11 -18.21 41.17 2.50
N LEU A 12 -17.64 41.08 3.70
CA LEU A 12 -16.89 42.14 4.35
C LEU A 12 -15.68 42.53 3.50
N ALA A 13 -15.50 43.83 3.31
CA ALA A 13 -14.44 44.44 2.54
C ALA A 13 -13.07 44.13 3.16
N TYR A 14 -12.20 43.51 2.36
CA TYR A 14 -10.77 43.38 2.65
C TYR A 14 -10.08 44.64 2.12
N SER A 15 -9.55 45.47 3.00
CA SER A 15 -8.71 46.61 2.63
C SER A 15 -7.34 46.11 2.12
N PRO A 16 -6.79 46.65 1.02
CA PRO A 16 -5.53 46.19 0.45
C PRO A 16 -4.35 46.85 1.16
N SER A 17 -3.76 46.18 2.14
CA SER A 17 -2.45 46.58 2.67
C SER A 17 -1.34 45.85 1.92
N ARG A 18 -0.69 46.60 1.02
CA ARG A 18 0.60 46.34 0.36
C ARG A 18 0.70 45.06 -0.48
N SER A 19 0.27 45.19 -1.72
CA SER A 19 0.63 44.32 -2.84
C SER A 19 2.15 44.24 -3.01
N ILE A 20 2.70 43.03 -2.83
CA ILE A 20 4.03 42.68 -3.36
C ILE A 20 3.87 42.54 -4.89
N PRO A 21 4.75 43.10 -5.73
CA PRO A 21 4.55 43.12 -7.18
C PRO A 21 4.69 41.71 -7.75
N PHE A 22 3.65 41.25 -8.45
CA PHE A 22 3.71 40.08 -9.33
C PHE A 22 4.51 40.44 -10.58
N SER A 23 5.82 40.23 -10.55
CA SER A 23 6.67 40.19 -11.75
C SER A 23 7.02 38.75 -12.10
N ARG A 24 6.71 38.34 -13.33
CA ARG A 24 7.18 37.11 -13.97
C ARG A 24 8.70 36.98 -13.79
N GLN A 25 9.16 35.96 -13.08
CA GLN A 25 10.58 35.56 -13.08
C GLN A 25 10.68 34.05 -12.85
N VAL A 26 11.61 33.43 -13.56
CA VAL A 26 12.12 32.09 -13.26
C VAL A 26 12.68 32.15 -11.85
N SER A 27 11.89 31.75 -10.85
CA SER A 27 12.31 31.76 -9.46
C SER A 27 13.35 30.66 -9.26
N SER A 28 14.61 31.06 -9.07
CA SER A 28 15.67 30.14 -8.68
C SER A 28 15.31 29.45 -7.37
N PHE A 29 15.74 28.19 -7.20
CA PHE A 29 15.45 27.41 -5.98
C PHE A 29 15.85 28.15 -4.69
N GLU A 30 16.97 28.89 -4.72
CA GLU A 30 17.43 29.71 -3.61
C GLU A 30 16.47 30.84 -3.23
N ALA A 31 15.80 31.45 -4.21
CA ALA A 31 14.81 32.49 -3.95
C ALA A 31 13.58 31.92 -3.23
N VAL A 32 13.14 30.72 -3.64
CA VAL A 32 12.02 30.03 -2.99
C VAL A 32 12.41 29.55 -1.59
N GLU A 33 13.61 29.00 -1.39
CA GLU A 33 14.10 28.61 -0.06
C GLU A 33 14.15 29.81 0.91
N LYS A 34 14.66 30.97 0.45
CA LYS A 34 14.66 32.20 1.26
C LYS A 34 13.25 32.68 1.59
N ALA A 35 12.30 32.58 0.65
CA ALA A 35 10.90 32.94 0.89
C ALA A 35 10.23 31.99 1.90
N ILE A 36 10.50 30.69 1.82
CA ILE A 36 10.02 29.69 2.79
C ILE A 36 10.62 29.99 4.17
N LYS A 37 11.92 30.26 4.26
CA LYS A 37 12.58 30.63 5.52
C LYS A 37 11.94 31.87 6.15
N CYS A 38 11.67 32.90 5.36
CA CYS A 38 10.97 34.10 5.82
C CYS A 38 9.57 33.76 6.35
N ALA A 39 8.78 32.96 5.62
CA ALA A 39 7.45 32.53 6.06
C ALA A 39 7.49 31.70 7.35
N VAL A 40 8.55 30.91 7.57
CA VAL A 40 8.77 30.16 8.82
C VAL A 40 9.09 31.11 9.98
N GLU A 41 9.94 32.11 9.76
CA GLU A 41 10.30 33.11 10.77
C GLU A 41 9.10 34.01 11.15
N THR A 42 8.24 34.34 10.18
CA THR A 42 7.00 35.13 10.41
C THR A 42 5.79 34.30 10.84
N LYS A 43 5.93 32.96 10.90
CA LYS A 43 4.84 31.99 11.18
C LYS A 43 3.68 32.01 10.16
N GLU A 44 3.94 32.48 8.95
CA GLU A 44 2.96 32.52 7.85
C GLU A 44 2.95 31.22 7.03
N TYR A 45 2.79 30.08 7.71
CA TYR A 45 2.93 28.75 7.09
C TYR A 45 1.96 28.48 5.93
N LEU A 46 0.77 29.09 5.94
CA LEU A 46 -0.23 28.96 4.88
C LEU A 46 0.24 29.47 3.51
N GLN A 47 1.25 30.34 3.46
CA GLN A 47 1.80 30.84 2.21
C GLN A 47 2.76 29.83 1.54
N ILE A 48 3.32 28.89 2.31
CA ILE A 48 4.36 27.96 1.84
C ILE A 48 3.90 27.14 0.61
N PRO A 49 2.70 26.54 0.57
CA PRO A 49 2.26 25.80 -0.62
C PRO A 49 2.19 26.67 -1.87
N HIS A 50 1.76 27.93 -1.75
CA HIS A 50 1.66 28.86 -2.88
C HIS A 50 3.03 29.26 -3.43
N LEU A 51 4.01 29.45 -2.54
CA LEU A 51 5.41 29.76 -2.92
C LEU A 51 6.06 28.61 -3.70
N VAL A 52 5.72 27.37 -3.35
CA VAL A 52 6.34 26.17 -3.94
C VAL A 52 5.70 25.77 -5.28
N VAL A 53 4.41 26.05 -5.49
CA VAL A 53 3.72 25.78 -6.78
C VAL A 53 4.32 26.58 -7.95
N SER A 54 5.01 27.68 -7.69
CA SER A 54 5.69 28.48 -8.71
C SER A 54 6.90 27.77 -9.36
N LEU A 55 7.35 26.61 -8.84
CA LEU A 55 8.49 25.85 -9.37
C LEU A 55 8.06 24.89 -10.50
N LYS A 56 8.83 24.88 -11.62
CA LYS A 56 8.60 24.01 -12.79
C LYS A 56 8.84 22.52 -12.51
N GLU A 57 9.70 22.17 -11.56
CA GLU A 57 9.98 20.79 -11.13
C GLU A 57 10.07 20.68 -9.61
N PRO A 58 8.92 20.53 -8.93
CA PRO A 58 8.88 20.59 -7.47
C PRO A 58 9.41 19.34 -6.75
N TYR A 59 9.53 18.22 -7.45
CA TYR A 59 9.68 16.89 -6.83
C TYR A 59 11.12 16.43 -6.62
N GLN A 60 12.12 17.19 -7.08
CA GLN A 60 13.52 16.71 -7.11
C GLN A 60 14.43 17.21 -5.99
N ASN A 61 14.01 18.12 -5.10
CA ASN A 61 15.01 18.85 -4.32
C ASN A 61 14.74 18.91 -2.81
N SER A 62 15.58 18.19 -2.06
CA SER A 62 15.75 18.31 -0.60
C SER A 62 16.25 19.67 -0.14
N LYS A 63 16.69 20.52 -1.07
CA LYS A 63 17.25 21.85 -0.79
C LYS A 63 16.21 22.85 -0.25
N LEU A 64 14.92 22.69 -0.55
CA LEU A 64 13.89 23.68 -0.15
C LEU A 64 13.76 23.89 1.36
N PHE A 65 14.12 22.86 2.14
CA PHE A 65 14.06 22.90 3.61
C PHE A 65 15.45 22.75 4.23
N SER A 66 16.53 22.93 3.46
CA SER A 66 17.89 22.70 3.94
C SER A 66 18.27 23.62 5.10
N PHE A 67 17.75 24.85 5.12
CA PHE A 67 17.90 25.80 6.22
C PHE A 67 17.44 25.27 7.60
N LEU A 68 16.52 24.30 7.65
CA LEU A 68 16.08 23.67 8.91
C LEU A 68 17.23 22.91 9.60
N SER A 69 18.30 22.57 8.87
CA SER A 69 19.49 21.93 9.44
C SER A 69 20.21 22.83 10.44
N ALA A 70 20.10 24.16 10.30
CA ALA A 70 20.68 25.14 11.22
C ALA A 70 19.94 25.21 12.57
N PHE A 71 18.71 24.70 12.64
CA PHE A 71 17.93 24.70 13.88
C PHE A 71 18.28 23.51 14.77
N HIS A 72 18.27 23.74 16.09
CA HIS A 72 18.32 22.68 17.10
C HIS A 72 17.16 21.69 16.90
N HIS A 73 17.39 20.42 17.27
CA HIS A 73 16.45 19.31 17.03
C HIS A 73 15.01 19.60 17.49
N HIS A 74 14.81 20.07 18.73
CA HIS A 74 13.48 20.40 19.25
C HIS A 74 12.80 21.55 18.48
N HIS A 75 13.56 22.56 18.07
CA HIS A 75 13.00 23.68 17.31
C HIS A 75 12.60 23.22 15.90
N ARG A 76 13.42 22.38 15.26
CA ARG A 76 13.12 21.77 13.96
C ARG A 76 11.83 20.97 13.98
N ILE A 77 11.66 20.10 14.98
CA ILE A 77 10.43 19.31 15.15
C ILE A 77 9.22 20.23 15.30
N ARG A 78 9.31 21.25 16.17
CA ARG A 78 8.22 22.21 16.39
C ARG A 78 7.83 22.95 15.12
N VAL A 79 8.81 23.46 14.37
CA VAL A 79 8.56 24.17 13.10
C VAL A 79 7.86 23.24 12.11
N ILE A 80 8.32 22.00 11.97
CA ILE A 80 7.70 21.03 11.07
C ILE A 80 6.27 20.70 11.53
N ASP A 81 6.06 20.47 12.81
CA ASP A 81 4.72 20.25 13.36
C ASP A 81 3.77 21.43 13.08
N GLU A 82 4.21 22.67 13.32
CA GLU A 82 3.43 23.88 13.01
C GLU A 82 3.10 24.00 11.51
N ILE A 83 4.04 23.66 10.63
CA ILE A 83 3.80 23.58 9.17
C ILE A 83 2.72 22.52 8.87
N LEU A 84 2.86 21.29 9.39
CA LEU A 84 1.93 20.19 9.15
C LEU A 84 0.52 20.50 9.70
N GLN A 85 0.41 21.18 10.85
CA GLN A 85 -0.85 21.64 11.44
C GLN A 85 -1.50 22.78 10.63
N SER A 86 -0.71 23.63 9.99
CA SER A 86 -1.24 24.69 9.14
C SER A 86 -1.92 24.17 7.87
N PHE A 87 -1.55 22.97 7.39
CA PHE A 87 -2.08 22.40 6.15
C PHE A 87 -3.37 21.61 6.31
N VAL A 88 -3.77 21.33 7.54
CA VAL A 88 -4.98 20.57 7.88
C VAL A 88 -6.27 21.20 7.35
N PRO A 89 -6.50 22.52 7.49
CA PRO A 89 -7.70 23.17 6.97
C PRO A 89 -7.62 23.46 5.46
N VAL A 90 -6.46 23.33 4.82
CA VAL A 90 -6.22 23.80 3.45
C VAL A 90 -6.95 22.93 2.42
N ARG A 91 -7.73 23.58 1.54
CA ARG A 91 -8.39 22.96 0.39
C ARG A 91 -7.99 23.69 -0.90
N PRO A 92 -7.70 22.97 -2.01
CA PRO A 92 -7.76 21.52 -2.18
C PRO A 92 -6.58 20.80 -1.51
N ARG A 93 -6.80 19.56 -1.04
CA ARG A 93 -5.78 18.75 -0.35
C ARG A 93 -4.57 18.40 -1.22
N SER A 94 -4.65 18.60 -2.53
CA SER A 94 -3.53 18.43 -3.46
C SER A 94 -2.49 19.56 -3.39
N LEU A 95 -2.86 20.75 -2.89
CA LEU A 95 -1.97 21.91 -2.84
C LEU A 95 -0.74 21.68 -1.94
N PRO A 96 -0.87 21.08 -0.74
CA PRO A 96 0.28 20.81 0.12
C PRO A 96 1.12 19.59 -0.31
N LYS A 97 0.72 18.84 -1.35
CA LYS A 97 1.39 17.59 -1.78
C LYS A 97 2.89 17.78 -1.99
N ILE A 98 3.27 18.87 -2.67
CA ILE A 98 4.67 19.16 -2.94
C ILE A 98 5.41 19.41 -1.63
N VAL A 99 4.83 20.20 -0.74
CA VAL A 99 5.46 20.55 0.54
C VAL A 99 5.68 19.30 1.39
N TYR A 100 4.68 18.42 1.49
CA TYR A 100 4.83 17.11 2.15
C TYR A 100 5.97 16.29 1.53
N SER A 101 6.03 16.20 0.19
CA SER A 101 7.07 15.44 -0.51
C SER A 101 8.46 16.02 -0.26
N SER A 102 8.62 17.34 -0.32
CA SER A 102 9.91 18.01 -0.09
C SER A 102 10.37 17.89 1.36
N LEU A 103 9.45 18.02 2.34
CA LEU A 103 9.74 17.80 3.76
C LEU A 103 10.14 16.35 4.05
N LEU A 104 9.44 15.38 3.45
CA LEU A 104 9.78 13.96 3.55
C LEU A 104 11.19 13.68 3.02
N THR A 105 11.49 14.13 1.80
CA THR A 105 12.82 13.95 1.19
C THR A 105 13.91 14.60 2.06
N TYR A 106 13.68 15.81 2.57
CA TYR A 106 14.62 16.48 3.47
C TYR A 106 14.86 15.68 4.76
N CYS A 107 13.79 15.22 5.43
CA CYS A 107 13.91 14.49 6.69
C CYS A 107 14.57 13.12 6.50
N LEU A 108 14.26 12.41 5.42
CA LEU A 108 14.85 11.11 5.11
C LEU A 108 16.35 11.18 4.79
N GLN A 109 16.86 12.34 4.38
CA GLN A 109 18.28 12.59 4.15
C GLN A 109 19.02 13.10 5.41
N SER A 110 18.33 13.25 6.54
CA SER A 110 18.92 13.72 7.79
C SER A 110 19.51 12.57 8.63
N SER A 111 20.32 12.89 9.63
CA SER A 111 21.08 11.90 10.41
C SER A 111 20.22 10.95 11.26
N ASP A 112 19.04 11.37 11.70
CA ASP A 112 18.06 10.53 12.40
C ASP A 112 16.68 10.65 11.72
N PRO A 113 16.49 9.93 10.60
CA PRO A 113 15.43 10.24 9.67
C PRO A 113 14.05 9.72 10.10
N LEU A 114 13.97 8.64 10.87
CA LEU A 114 12.73 7.83 10.93
C LEU A 114 11.58 8.46 11.73
N PRO A 115 11.75 8.92 12.99
CA PRO A 115 10.59 9.37 13.78
C PRO A 115 9.85 10.52 13.10
N LEU A 116 10.60 11.50 12.60
CA LEU A 116 10.05 12.67 11.95
C LEU A 116 9.54 12.38 10.53
N SER A 117 10.24 11.54 9.75
CA SER A 117 9.75 11.15 8.42
C SER A 117 8.45 10.36 8.49
N PHE A 118 8.30 9.46 9.45
CA PHE A 118 7.05 8.73 9.67
C PHE A 118 5.92 9.68 10.11
N ALA A 119 6.21 10.72 10.89
CA ALA A 119 5.21 11.71 11.31
C ALA A 119 4.67 12.50 10.10
N ILE A 120 5.59 12.96 9.23
CA ILE A 120 5.21 13.63 7.98
C ILE A 120 4.48 12.67 7.05
N LEU A 121 4.93 11.41 6.95
CA LEU A 121 4.31 10.38 6.13
C LEU A 121 2.87 10.11 6.58
N GLN A 122 2.66 9.95 7.88
CA GLN A 122 1.34 9.81 8.47
C GLN A 122 0.44 10.99 8.10
N ARG A 123 0.93 12.23 8.23
CA ARG A 123 0.15 13.43 7.84
C ARG A 123 -0.19 13.43 6.35
N THR A 124 0.78 13.05 5.52
CA THR A 124 0.65 12.98 4.07
C THR A 124 -0.47 12.00 3.70
N LEU A 125 -0.43 10.78 4.23
CA LEU A 125 -1.44 9.74 3.99
C LEU A 125 -2.83 10.16 4.48
N ARG A 126 -2.94 10.73 5.69
CA ARG A 126 -4.21 11.22 6.25
C ARG A 126 -4.82 12.38 5.45
N SER A 127 -4.00 13.16 4.76
CA SER A 127 -4.48 14.21 3.85
C SER A 127 -5.02 13.64 2.52
N GLY A 128 -4.86 12.34 2.25
CA GLY A 128 -5.19 11.73 0.97
C GLY A 128 -4.13 12.00 -0.11
N CYS A 129 -2.99 12.57 0.26
CA CYS A 129 -1.83 12.68 -0.62
C CYS A 129 -1.04 11.37 -0.61
N LEU A 130 -0.60 10.94 -1.79
CA LEU A 130 0.37 9.85 -1.90
C LEU A 130 1.78 10.42 -1.94
N PRO A 131 2.73 9.89 -1.14
CA PRO A 131 4.14 10.22 -1.26
C PRO A 131 4.68 9.88 -2.66
N ASN A 132 5.81 10.50 -3.03
CA ASN A 132 6.43 10.24 -4.32
C ASN A 132 7.11 8.85 -4.36
N THR A 133 7.44 8.37 -5.56
CA THR A 133 8.10 7.07 -5.74
C THR A 133 9.48 7.01 -5.09
N GLN A 134 10.22 8.13 -5.07
CA GLN A 134 11.53 8.22 -4.42
C GLN A 134 11.45 7.99 -2.90
N THR A 135 10.32 8.29 -2.27
CA THR A 135 10.11 8.07 -0.83
C THR A 135 10.27 6.59 -0.47
N HIS A 136 9.87 5.67 -1.36
CA HIS A 136 10.06 4.24 -1.11
C HIS A 136 11.53 3.88 -0.91
N LEU A 137 12.40 4.33 -1.82
CA LEU A 137 13.84 4.05 -1.77
C LEU A 137 14.49 4.70 -0.54
N LEU A 138 14.24 5.98 -0.32
CA LEU A 138 14.83 6.71 0.80
C LEU A 138 14.38 6.17 2.16
N LEU A 139 13.10 5.80 2.28
CA LEU A 139 12.55 5.24 3.50
C LEU A 139 13.11 3.84 3.77
N SER A 140 13.23 3.00 2.73
CA SER A 140 13.83 1.67 2.88
C SER A 140 15.30 1.76 3.25
N ASP A 141 16.07 2.64 2.62
CA ASP A 141 17.50 2.81 2.92
C ASP A 141 17.70 3.29 4.36
N ALA A 142 16.95 4.32 4.77
CA ALA A 142 16.97 4.83 6.14
C ALA A 142 16.57 3.76 7.18
N TRP A 143 15.58 2.93 6.87
CA TRP A 143 15.17 1.81 7.73
C TRP A 143 16.28 0.77 7.89
N LEU A 144 16.87 0.34 6.77
CA LEU A 144 17.90 -0.69 6.76
C LEU A 144 19.20 -0.24 7.44
N GLU A 145 19.60 1.01 7.23
CA GLU A 145 20.76 1.59 7.93
C GLU A 145 20.54 1.60 9.44
N ARG A 146 19.34 1.98 9.89
CA ARG A 146 19.01 2.01 11.31
C ARG A 146 19.01 0.61 11.92
N ARG A 147 18.39 -0.36 11.23
CA ARG A 147 18.43 -1.79 11.62
C ARG A 147 19.84 -2.34 11.72
N GLY A 148 20.76 -1.89 10.86
CA GLY A 148 22.16 -2.31 10.85
C GLY A 148 23.00 -1.76 12.00
N ARG A 149 22.62 -0.61 12.60
CA ARG A 149 23.36 0.04 13.70
C ARG A 149 23.08 -0.54 15.09
N GLY A 150 22.14 -1.48 15.17
CA GLY A 150 21.61 -2.08 16.39
C GLY A 150 20.15 -2.44 16.11
N SER A 151 19.70 -3.63 16.49
CA SER A 151 18.39 -4.18 16.10
C SER A 151 17.20 -3.40 16.66
N GLN A 152 16.95 -2.21 16.13
CA GLN A 152 15.83 -1.37 16.54
C GLN A 152 14.54 -1.91 15.93
N SER A 153 13.54 -2.18 16.77
CA SER A 153 12.24 -2.69 16.33
C SER A 153 11.31 -1.57 15.84
N VAL A 154 10.24 -1.94 15.12
CA VAL A 154 9.12 -1.04 14.84
C VAL A 154 8.65 -0.37 16.14
N VAL A 155 8.59 -1.11 17.26
CA VAL A 155 8.17 -0.62 18.57
C VAL A 155 8.99 0.59 19.05
N GLU A 156 10.31 0.58 18.87
CA GLU A 156 11.18 1.69 19.27
C GLU A 156 10.89 2.95 18.48
N ILE A 157 10.76 2.84 17.16
CA ILE A 157 10.45 3.98 16.29
C ILE A 157 9.07 4.53 16.62
N ILE A 158 8.09 3.66 16.86
CA ILE A 158 6.77 4.07 17.34
C ILE A 158 6.86 4.84 18.67
N ASN A 159 7.71 4.40 19.61
CA ASN A 159 7.88 5.09 20.89
C ASN A 159 8.58 6.44 20.73
N GLU A 160 9.60 6.53 19.88
CA GLU A 160 10.26 7.80 19.56
C GLU A 160 9.31 8.78 18.88
N MET A 161 8.42 8.29 18.00
CA MET A 161 7.36 9.09 17.42
C MET A 161 6.41 9.65 18.49
N LYS A 162 6.05 8.85 19.50
CA LYS A 162 5.22 9.32 20.61
C LYS A 162 5.92 10.42 21.41
N LEU A 163 7.24 10.33 21.61
CA LEU A 163 8.02 11.37 22.29
C LEU A 163 7.99 12.72 21.56
N ILE A 164 7.86 12.71 20.23
CA ILE A 164 7.70 13.93 19.42
C ILE A 164 6.22 14.31 19.18
N GLY A 165 5.27 13.66 19.85
CA GLY A 165 3.85 14.01 19.82
C GLY A 165 3.01 13.28 18.77
N TYR A 166 3.55 12.28 18.10
CA TYR A 166 2.89 11.53 17.04
C TYR A 166 2.64 10.07 17.43
N SER A 167 1.43 9.57 17.19
CA SER A 167 1.14 8.13 17.34
C SER A 167 0.90 7.52 15.97
N PRO A 168 1.82 6.70 15.44
CA PRO A 168 1.69 6.12 14.11
C PRO A 168 0.53 5.16 14.03
N ASP A 169 0.05 4.94 12.82
CA ASP A 169 -1.06 4.05 12.50
C ASP A 169 -0.63 2.97 11.50
N THR A 170 -1.49 1.97 11.32
CA THR A 170 -1.31 0.87 10.37
C THR A 170 -0.93 1.36 8.97
N GLY A 171 -1.48 2.49 8.51
CA GLY A 171 -1.15 3.05 7.19
C GLY A 171 0.32 3.44 7.04
N THR A 172 0.94 3.99 8.10
CA THR A 172 2.36 4.36 8.10
C THR A 172 3.25 3.12 8.02
N CYS A 173 2.96 2.10 8.82
CA CYS A 173 3.67 0.82 8.76
C CYS A 173 3.46 0.09 7.42
N ASN A 174 2.24 0.10 6.87
CA ASN A 174 1.95 -0.49 5.56
C ASN A 174 2.77 0.16 4.44
N TYR A 175 2.98 1.48 4.54
CA TYR A 175 3.82 2.19 3.59
C TYR A 175 5.29 1.74 3.71
N LEU A 176 5.82 1.57 4.93
CA LEU A 176 7.16 1.00 5.15
C LEU A 176 7.27 -0.41 4.56
N VAL A 177 6.31 -1.29 4.85
CA VAL A 177 6.25 -2.67 4.31
C VAL A 177 6.28 -2.63 2.78
N SER A 178 5.44 -1.79 2.16
CA SER A 178 5.38 -1.63 0.71
C SER A 178 6.70 -1.09 0.14
N SER A 179 7.37 -0.20 0.87
CA SER A 179 8.66 0.38 0.48
C SER A 179 9.77 -0.68 0.49
N LEU A 180 9.84 -1.50 1.54
CA LEU A 180 10.78 -2.62 1.63
C LEU A 180 10.51 -3.67 0.55
N CYS A 181 9.24 -3.98 0.26
CA CYS A 181 8.86 -4.86 -0.85
C CYS A 181 9.26 -4.29 -2.22
N ALA A 182 9.24 -2.96 -2.40
CA ALA A 182 9.61 -2.32 -3.66
C ALA A 182 11.13 -2.34 -3.94
N VAL A 183 11.95 -2.54 -2.91
CA VAL A 183 13.42 -2.68 -3.01
C VAL A 183 13.90 -4.12 -2.74
N ASP A 184 13.02 -5.10 -2.91
CA ASP A 184 13.29 -6.53 -2.73
C ASP A 184 13.84 -6.93 -1.34
N LYS A 185 13.56 -6.13 -0.30
CA LYS A 185 13.90 -6.43 1.09
C LYS A 185 12.76 -7.14 1.79
N LEU A 186 12.32 -8.25 1.19
CA LEU A 186 11.12 -8.96 1.60
C LEU A 186 11.22 -9.53 3.03
N ASP A 187 12.37 -10.08 3.41
CA ASP A 187 12.52 -10.71 4.72
C ASP A 187 12.37 -9.66 5.84
N GLU A 188 12.83 -8.43 5.58
CA GLU A 188 12.65 -7.30 6.49
C GLU A 188 11.20 -6.79 6.48
N ALA A 189 10.55 -6.77 5.31
CA ALA A 189 9.14 -6.42 5.21
C ALA A 189 8.24 -7.36 6.03
N VAL A 190 8.52 -8.67 6.02
CA VAL A 190 7.81 -9.66 6.85
C VAL A 190 8.04 -9.39 8.33
N ARG A 191 9.28 -9.12 8.76
CA ARG A 191 9.59 -8.78 10.16
C ARG A 191 8.82 -7.56 10.63
N VAL A 192 8.69 -6.53 9.78
CA VAL A 192 7.87 -5.35 10.12
C VAL A 192 6.41 -5.76 10.37
N VAL A 193 5.81 -6.61 9.52
CA VAL A 193 4.43 -7.11 9.71
C VAL A 193 4.29 -7.90 11.02
N GLU A 194 5.28 -8.70 11.39
CA GLU A 194 5.29 -9.46 12.65
C GLU A 194 5.42 -8.54 13.88
N GLU A 195 6.25 -7.49 13.81
CA GLU A 195 6.51 -6.56 14.90
C GLU A 195 5.37 -5.54 15.12
N MET A 196 4.57 -5.27 14.09
CA MET A 196 3.47 -4.30 14.10
C MET A 196 2.52 -4.50 15.30
N GLY A 197 2.12 -5.74 15.60
CA GLY A 197 1.23 -6.04 16.72
C GLY A 197 1.79 -5.61 18.08
N GLY A 198 3.09 -5.83 18.32
CA GLY A 198 3.76 -5.39 19.54
C GLY A 198 3.94 -3.87 19.61
N ALA A 199 3.91 -3.19 18.47
CA ALA A 199 4.04 -1.75 18.36
C ALA A 199 2.70 -1.01 18.54
N GLY A 200 1.58 -1.73 18.67
CA GLY A 200 0.24 -1.17 18.75
C GLY A 200 -0.34 -0.75 17.37
N CYS A 201 0.28 -1.19 16.27
CA CYS A 201 -0.23 -1.02 14.92
C CYS A 201 -0.75 -2.38 14.43
N ILE A 202 -2.05 -2.55 14.26
CA ILE A 202 -2.61 -3.87 13.91
C ILE A 202 -2.38 -4.11 12.41
N PRO A 203 -1.71 -5.21 12.00
CA PRO A 203 -1.61 -5.60 10.59
C PRO A 203 -3.00 -5.79 9.97
N ASP A 204 -3.15 -5.33 8.73
CA ASP A 204 -4.40 -5.44 7.98
C ASP A 204 -4.19 -6.15 6.63
N VAL A 205 -5.24 -6.17 5.81
CA VAL A 205 -5.20 -6.79 4.49
C VAL A 205 -4.18 -6.14 3.54
N GLU A 206 -3.84 -4.86 3.75
CA GLU A 206 -2.82 -4.18 2.95
C GLU A 206 -1.41 -4.53 3.45
N SER A 207 -1.19 -4.70 4.77
CA SER A 207 0.08 -5.21 5.32
C SER A 207 0.43 -6.58 4.71
N TYR A 208 -0.49 -7.54 4.83
CA TYR A 208 -0.31 -8.89 4.29
C TYR A 208 -0.29 -8.91 2.76
N GLY A 209 -1.15 -8.10 2.12
CA GLY A 209 -1.23 -8.02 0.67
C GLY A 209 0.05 -7.55 -0.01
N ALA A 210 0.78 -6.62 0.61
CA ALA A 210 2.07 -6.14 0.10
C ALA A 210 3.11 -7.27 0.07
N VAL A 211 3.31 -7.97 1.20
CA VAL A 211 4.29 -9.06 1.28
C VAL A 211 3.90 -10.27 0.44
N ILE A 212 2.62 -10.65 0.40
CA ILE A 212 2.12 -11.75 -0.45
C ILE A 212 2.39 -11.45 -1.93
N ASN A 213 2.07 -10.24 -2.39
CA ASN A 213 2.27 -9.86 -3.79
C ASN A 213 3.76 -9.87 -4.16
N SER A 214 4.62 -9.34 -3.29
CA SER A 214 6.08 -9.36 -3.49
C SER A 214 6.65 -10.79 -3.49
N MET A 215 6.22 -11.66 -2.57
CA MET A 215 6.61 -13.07 -2.54
C MET A 215 6.17 -13.86 -3.79
N CYS A 216 4.96 -13.60 -4.29
CA CYS A 216 4.48 -14.20 -5.55
C CYS A 216 5.38 -13.83 -6.72
N LEU A 217 5.78 -12.56 -6.83
CA LEU A 217 6.69 -12.09 -7.88
C LEU A 217 8.10 -12.69 -7.73
N ALA A 218 8.59 -12.80 -6.49
CA ALA A 218 9.87 -13.41 -6.17
C ALA A 218 9.87 -14.95 -6.24
N ARG A 219 8.74 -15.58 -6.60
CA ARG A 219 8.56 -17.04 -6.65
C ARG A 219 8.86 -17.79 -5.34
N LYS A 220 8.80 -17.10 -4.19
CA LYS A 220 8.96 -17.70 -2.85
C LYS A 220 7.65 -18.36 -2.38
N THR A 221 7.17 -19.35 -3.13
CA THR A 221 5.82 -19.93 -2.97
C THR A 221 5.56 -20.61 -1.63
N SER A 222 6.56 -21.24 -1.02
CA SER A 222 6.43 -21.82 0.33
C SER A 222 6.14 -20.74 1.38
N ASP A 223 6.79 -19.58 1.27
CA ASP A 223 6.60 -18.46 2.20
C ASP A 223 5.23 -17.79 1.96
N VAL A 224 4.80 -17.66 0.69
CA VAL A 224 3.45 -17.18 0.35
C VAL A 224 2.38 -18.00 1.07
N VAL A 225 2.45 -19.33 0.97
CA VAL A 225 1.45 -20.22 1.59
C VAL A 225 1.46 -20.05 3.12
N LYS A 226 2.64 -19.96 3.74
CA LYS A 226 2.76 -19.73 5.18
C LYS A 226 2.10 -18.41 5.59
N ILE A 227 2.38 -17.32 4.89
CA ILE A 227 1.83 -15.99 5.19
C ILE A 227 0.32 -15.93 4.97
N VAL A 228 -0.22 -16.55 3.91
CA VAL A 228 -1.67 -16.65 3.72
C VAL A 228 -2.33 -17.43 4.86
N LYS A 229 -1.73 -18.56 5.27
CA LYS A 229 -2.23 -19.35 6.41
C LYS A 229 -2.22 -18.51 7.69
N GLU A 230 -1.17 -17.72 7.92
CA GLU A 230 -1.06 -16.84 9.08
C GLU A 230 -2.14 -15.73 9.09
N MET A 231 -2.29 -15.03 7.96
CA MET A 231 -3.30 -13.98 7.77
C MET A 231 -4.72 -14.49 8.09
N VAL A 232 -5.04 -15.69 7.62
CA VAL A 232 -6.37 -16.30 7.77
C VAL A 232 -6.60 -16.89 9.16
N SER A 233 -5.59 -17.57 9.73
CA SER A 233 -5.77 -18.35 10.96
C SER A 233 -5.38 -17.66 12.25
N LYS A 234 -4.33 -16.83 12.24
CA LYS A 234 -3.87 -16.10 13.41
C LYS A 234 -4.46 -14.70 13.45
N ALA A 235 -4.41 -13.99 12.33
CA ALA A 235 -4.90 -12.60 12.27
C ALA A 235 -6.41 -12.50 12.01
N GLY A 236 -7.04 -13.57 11.49
CA GLY A 236 -8.48 -13.57 11.20
C GLY A 236 -8.86 -12.56 10.11
N ILE A 237 -7.98 -12.33 9.14
CA ILE A 237 -8.17 -11.34 8.07
C ILE A 237 -8.57 -12.07 6.78
N SER A 238 -9.67 -11.64 6.18
CA SER A 238 -10.11 -12.14 4.87
C SER A 238 -9.13 -11.75 3.77
N PRO A 239 -8.68 -12.69 2.92
CA PRO A 239 -7.99 -12.36 1.69
C PRO A 239 -8.83 -11.38 0.85
N ARG A 240 -8.21 -10.32 0.33
CA ARG A 240 -8.92 -9.39 -0.58
C ARG A 240 -9.17 -10.05 -1.93
N LYS A 241 -10.10 -9.45 -2.69
CA LYS A 241 -10.44 -9.91 -4.04
C LYS A 241 -9.20 -10.08 -4.92
N GLY A 242 -9.08 -11.21 -5.61
CA GLY A 242 -7.99 -11.56 -6.52
C GLY A 242 -6.65 -11.91 -5.86
N MET A 243 -6.51 -11.80 -4.54
CA MET A 243 -5.28 -12.19 -3.83
C MET A 243 -5.01 -13.69 -3.98
N LEU A 244 -6.00 -14.53 -3.71
CA LEU A 244 -5.88 -15.99 -3.83
C LEU A 244 -5.62 -16.43 -5.27
N THR A 245 -6.23 -15.76 -6.26
CA THR A 245 -5.97 -16.02 -7.68
C THR A 245 -4.50 -15.77 -8.03
N LYS A 246 -3.89 -14.69 -7.53
CA LYS A 246 -2.45 -14.42 -7.72
C LYS A 246 -1.57 -15.49 -7.07
N VAL A 247 -1.92 -15.91 -5.85
CA VAL A 247 -1.21 -16.98 -5.13
C VAL A 247 -1.30 -18.30 -5.89
N ALA A 248 -2.50 -18.68 -6.34
CA ALA A 248 -2.72 -19.88 -7.13
C ALA A 248 -1.95 -19.84 -8.46
N ALA A 249 -1.92 -18.69 -9.12
CA ALA A 249 -1.16 -18.50 -10.36
C ALA A 249 0.36 -18.63 -10.12
N ALA A 250 0.88 -18.07 -9.02
CA ALA A 250 2.29 -18.22 -8.66
C ALA A 250 2.67 -19.69 -8.37
N LEU A 251 1.83 -20.42 -7.62
CA LEU A 251 2.03 -21.84 -7.33
C LEU A 251 1.95 -22.70 -8.60
N ARG A 252 0.99 -22.41 -9.49
CA ARG A 252 0.88 -23.07 -10.80
C ARG A 252 2.13 -22.83 -11.65
N ALA A 253 2.65 -21.61 -11.69
CA ALA A 253 3.88 -21.28 -12.41
C ALA A 253 5.12 -22.03 -11.88
N ASN A 254 5.12 -22.38 -10.58
CA ASN A 254 6.13 -23.23 -9.95
C ASN A 254 5.84 -24.74 -10.05
N ARG A 255 4.75 -25.15 -10.73
CA ARG A 255 4.24 -26.54 -10.84
C ARG A 255 3.85 -27.18 -9.50
N GLU A 256 3.51 -26.38 -8.50
CA GLU A 256 3.14 -26.83 -7.16
C GLU A 256 1.62 -26.86 -6.97
N ILE A 257 0.90 -27.49 -7.92
CA ILE A 257 -0.57 -27.44 -7.95
C ILE A 257 -1.21 -28.06 -6.70
N TRP A 258 -0.59 -29.10 -6.15
CA TRP A 258 -1.02 -29.75 -4.92
C TRP A 258 -0.99 -28.79 -3.72
N LYS A 259 0.07 -27.98 -3.58
CA LYS A 259 0.17 -26.96 -2.53
C LYS A 259 -0.89 -25.87 -2.71
N ALA A 260 -1.18 -25.50 -3.95
CA ALA A 260 -2.21 -24.51 -4.27
C ALA A 260 -3.60 -25.00 -3.86
N ILE A 261 -3.91 -26.26 -4.14
CA ILE A 261 -5.17 -26.86 -3.73
C ILE A 261 -5.24 -26.93 -2.20
N GLU A 262 -4.24 -27.51 -1.53
CA GLU A 262 -4.21 -27.58 -0.05
C GLU A 262 -4.41 -26.21 0.61
N MET A 263 -3.78 -25.17 0.05
CA MET A 263 -3.93 -23.80 0.53
C MET A 263 -5.36 -23.27 0.33
N ILE A 264 -6.00 -23.52 -0.81
CA ILE A 264 -7.41 -23.17 -1.02
C ILE A 264 -8.34 -23.96 -0.10
N GLU A 265 -8.11 -25.26 0.08
CA GLU A 265 -8.90 -26.06 1.02
C GLU A 265 -8.80 -25.53 2.45
N PHE A 266 -7.60 -25.12 2.85
CA PHE A 266 -7.37 -24.48 4.14
C PHE A 266 -8.13 -23.17 4.28
N VAL A 267 -8.08 -22.29 3.28
CA VAL A 267 -8.80 -20.99 3.32
C VAL A 267 -10.31 -21.21 3.42
N GLU A 268 -10.84 -22.18 2.68
CA GLU A 268 -12.27 -22.52 2.74
C GLU A 268 -12.69 -23.16 4.06
N SER A 269 -11.81 -23.95 4.69
CA SER A 269 -12.08 -24.53 6.02
C SER A 269 -12.23 -23.47 7.13
N ARG A 270 -11.88 -22.22 6.82
CA ARG A 270 -12.02 -21.04 7.69
C ARG A 270 -13.15 -20.11 7.23
N ASP A 271 -14.03 -20.61 6.37
CA ASP A 271 -15.21 -19.92 5.83
C ASP A 271 -14.91 -18.64 5.03
N TYR A 272 -13.69 -18.50 4.50
CA TYR A 272 -13.36 -17.40 3.59
C TYR A 272 -13.72 -17.75 2.14
N PRO A 273 -14.31 -16.80 1.40
CA PRO A 273 -14.76 -17.05 0.04
C PRO A 273 -13.57 -17.20 -0.92
N VAL A 274 -13.69 -18.17 -1.82
CA VAL A 274 -12.75 -18.40 -2.92
C VAL A 274 -13.44 -18.05 -4.22
N GLU A 275 -12.76 -17.26 -5.06
CA GLU A 275 -13.32 -16.74 -6.30
C GLU A 275 -13.31 -17.76 -7.44
N PHE A 276 -14.24 -17.58 -8.37
CA PHE A 276 -14.31 -18.31 -9.64
C PHE A 276 -12.94 -18.37 -10.33
N GLU A 277 -12.25 -17.24 -10.43
CA GLU A 277 -10.96 -17.13 -11.11
C GLU A 277 -9.87 -17.97 -10.44
N THR A 278 -9.93 -18.14 -9.11
CA THR A 278 -8.97 -19.00 -8.39
C THR A 278 -9.20 -20.47 -8.78
N TYR A 279 -10.46 -20.92 -8.82
CA TYR A 279 -10.82 -22.27 -9.23
C TYR A 279 -10.40 -22.57 -10.67
N GLU A 280 -10.66 -21.65 -11.60
CA GLU A 280 -10.23 -21.79 -12.99
C GLU A 280 -8.71 -22.00 -13.11
N VAL A 281 -7.93 -21.17 -12.42
CA VAL A 281 -6.46 -21.30 -12.41
C VAL A 281 -6.02 -22.68 -11.91
N LEU A 282 -6.68 -23.21 -10.87
CA LEU A 282 -6.36 -24.52 -10.31
C LEU A 282 -6.72 -25.67 -11.25
N VAL A 283 -7.91 -25.65 -11.87
CA VAL A 283 -8.34 -26.70 -12.79
C VAL A 283 -7.42 -26.75 -14.01
N GLU A 284 -7.11 -25.59 -14.59
CA GLU A 284 -6.16 -25.52 -15.69
C GLU A 284 -4.76 -26.01 -15.29
N GLY A 285 -4.29 -25.63 -14.09
CA GLY A 285 -3.00 -26.12 -13.57
C GLY A 285 -2.97 -27.64 -13.40
N CYS A 286 -4.05 -28.26 -12.94
CA CYS A 286 -4.15 -29.72 -12.86
C CYS A 286 -4.06 -30.38 -14.24
N LEU A 287 -4.72 -29.80 -15.24
CA LEU A 287 -4.68 -30.28 -16.62
C LEU A 287 -3.28 -30.20 -17.23
N GLU A 288 -2.49 -29.19 -16.87
CA GLU A 288 -1.10 -29.01 -17.34
C GLU A 288 -0.15 -30.04 -16.73
N VAL A 289 -0.29 -30.32 -15.43
CA VAL A 289 0.52 -31.31 -14.71
C VAL A 289 0.04 -32.75 -14.97
N ARG A 290 -1.05 -32.93 -15.74
CA ARG A 290 -1.70 -34.21 -16.07
C ARG A 290 -2.34 -34.93 -14.88
N GLU A 291 -2.64 -34.17 -13.82
CA GLU A 291 -3.39 -34.65 -12.66
C GLU A 291 -4.90 -34.60 -12.95
N TYR A 292 -5.36 -35.43 -13.89
CA TYR A 292 -6.73 -35.31 -14.42
C TYR A 292 -7.80 -35.67 -13.39
N ILE A 293 -7.52 -36.61 -12.48
CA ILE A 293 -8.41 -36.95 -11.36
C ILE A 293 -8.62 -35.73 -10.47
N LEU A 294 -7.53 -35.03 -10.16
CA LEU A 294 -7.57 -33.82 -9.36
C LEU A 294 -8.32 -32.70 -10.07
N ALA A 295 -8.11 -32.54 -11.39
CA ALA A 295 -8.87 -31.60 -12.20
C ALA A 295 -10.39 -31.88 -12.13
N GLY A 296 -10.79 -33.15 -12.22
CA GLY A 296 -12.19 -33.56 -12.06
C GLY A 296 -12.76 -33.22 -10.68
N LYS A 297 -12.02 -33.52 -9.61
CA LYS A 297 -12.41 -33.17 -8.23
C LYS A 297 -12.54 -31.65 -8.03
N MET A 298 -11.62 -30.87 -8.59
CA MET A 298 -11.67 -29.42 -8.52
C MET A 298 -12.85 -28.84 -9.30
N VAL A 299 -13.22 -29.42 -10.44
CA VAL A 299 -14.46 -29.05 -11.14
C VAL A 299 -15.68 -29.34 -10.27
N MET A 300 -15.77 -30.52 -9.65
CA MET A 300 -16.89 -30.83 -8.75
C MET A 300 -16.97 -29.81 -7.61
N ARG A 301 -15.85 -29.54 -6.93
CA ARG A 301 -15.76 -28.56 -5.85
C ARG A 301 -16.19 -27.15 -6.29
N MET A 302 -15.72 -26.71 -7.45
CA MET A 302 -16.11 -25.44 -8.07
C MET A 302 -17.63 -25.38 -8.32
N THR A 303 -18.23 -26.45 -8.84
CA THR A 303 -19.69 -26.51 -9.06
C THR A 303 -20.49 -26.54 -7.76
N ASP A 304 -19.97 -27.13 -6.69
CA ASP A 304 -20.63 -27.14 -5.38
C ASP A 304 -20.67 -25.75 -4.74
N LYS A 305 -19.75 -24.87 -5.13
CA LYS A 305 -19.77 -23.43 -4.79
C LYS A 305 -20.66 -22.60 -5.73
N GLY A 306 -21.35 -23.23 -6.68
CA GLY A 306 -22.22 -22.57 -7.66
C GLY A 306 -21.48 -21.97 -8.87
N PHE A 307 -20.20 -22.28 -9.04
CA PHE A 307 -19.41 -21.78 -10.16
C PHE A 307 -19.39 -22.76 -11.32
N ILE A 308 -19.58 -22.27 -12.54
CA ILE A 308 -19.60 -23.11 -13.75
C ILE A 308 -18.31 -22.89 -14.55
N PRO A 309 -17.43 -23.89 -14.71
CA PRO A 309 -16.14 -23.69 -15.35
C PRO A 309 -16.22 -23.15 -16.79
N TYR A 310 -15.17 -22.63 -17.41
CA TYR A 310 -15.24 -22.29 -18.84
C TYR A 310 -15.50 -23.53 -19.72
N ILE A 311 -16.25 -23.36 -20.82
CA ILE A 311 -16.67 -24.46 -21.71
C ILE A 311 -15.47 -25.30 -22.18
N LYS A 312 -14.36 -24.65 -22.53
CA LYS A 312 -13.12 -25.30 -22.95
C LYS A 312 -12.54 -26.21 -21.86
N VAL A 313 -12.55 -25.73 -20.60
CA VAL A 313 -12.04 -26.48 -19.44
C VAL A 313 -12.93 -27.69 -19.17
N ARG A 314 -14.26 -27.53 -19.22
CA ARG A 314 -15.22 -28.64 -19.04
C ARG A 314 -14.96 -29.80 -20.01
N GLN A 315 -14.90 -29.49 -21.31
CA GLN A 315 -14.67 -30.48 -22.36
C GLN A 315 -13.35 -31.20 -22.13
N LYS A 316 -12.28 -30.43 -21.91
CA LYS A 316 -10.94 -30.97 -21.70
C LYS A 316 -10.85 -31.87 -20.46
N VAL A 317 -11.47 -31.51 -19.33
CA VAL A 317 -11.47 -32.38 -18.14
C VAL A 317 -12.18 -33.72 -18.41
N VAL A 318 -13.36 -33.68 -19.01
CA VAL A 318 -14.13 -34.91 -19.30
C VAL A 318 -13.40 -35.82 -20.29
N GLU A 319 -12.88 -35.26 -21.38
CA GLU A 319 -12.10 -36.01 -22.38
C GLU A 319 -10.85 -36.67 -21.76
N ARG A 320 -10.13 -35.94 -20.90
CA ARG A 320 -8.90 -36.46 -20.27
C ARG A 320 -9.19 -37.54 -19.23
N LEU A 321 -10.25 -37.39 -18.43
CA LEU A 321 -10.70 -38.42 -17.48
C LEU A 321 -11.12 -39.71 -18.20
N ILE A 322 -11.86 -39.59 -19.30
CA ILE A 322 -12.21 -40.72 -20.17
C ILE A 322 -10.94 -41.40 -20.71
N GLY A 323 -9.99 -40.60 -21.20
CA GLY A 323 -8.74 -41.11 -21.76
C GLY A 323 -7.86 -41.90 -20.78
N ILE A 324 -7.95 -41.64 -19.48
CA ILE A 324 -7.25 -42.42 -18.44
C ILE A 324 -8.08 -43.57 -17.85
N GLY A 325 -9.31 -43.79 -18.34
CA GLY A 325 -10.19 -44.85 -17.86
C GLY A 325 -11.00 -44.50 -16.60
N GLU A 326 -10.98 -43.25 -16.14
CA GLU A 326 -11.74 -42.78 -14.97
C GLU A 326 -13.20 -42.44 -15.33
N TRP A 327 -13.89 -43.42 -15.91
CA TRP A 327 -15.23 -43.27 -16.48
C TRP A 327 -16.27 -42.81 -15.46
N LYS A 328 -16.20 -43.33 -14.23
CA LYS A 328 -17.16 -43.00 -13.17
C LYS A 328 -17.09 -41.51 -12.82
N LEU A 329 -15.89 -40.98 -12.63
CA LEU A 329 -15.68 -39.57 -12.34
C LEU A 329 -16.05 -38.70 -13.55
N ALA A 330 -15.68 -39.10 -14.76
CA ALA A 330 -16.04 -38.38 -15.98
C ALA A 330 -17.56 -38.26 -16.18
N CYS A 331 -18.31 -39.34 -15.95
CA CYS A 331 -19.78 -39.35 -15.99
C CYS A 331 -20.37 -38.41 -14.94
N THR A 332 -19.85 -38.48 -13.70
CA THR A 332 -20.30 -37.64 -12.58
C THR A 332 -20.11 -36.16 -12.88
N VAL A 333 -18.90 -35.77 -13.33
CA VAL A 333 -18.59 -34.39 -13.73
C VAL A 333 -19.49 -33.92 -14.87
N ARG A 334 -19.69 -34.74 -15.89
CA ARG A 334 -20.53 -34.40 -17.05
C ARG A 334 -22.00 -34.23 -16.66
N GLN A 335 -22.54 -35.09 -15.81
CA GLN A 335 -23.91 -34.98 -15.32
C GLN A 335 -24.09 -33.70 -14.49
N ARG A 336 -23.19 -33.44 -13.53
CA ARG A 336 -23.21 -32.22 -12.71
C ARG A 336 -23.18 -30.95 -13.55
N LEU A 337 -22.34 -30.91 -14.59
CA LEU A 337 -22.25 -29.76 -15.50
C LEU A 337 -23.49 -29.58 -16.40
N ALA A 338 -24.25 -30.65 -16.65
CA ALA A 338 -25.52 -30.59 -17.38
C ALA A 338 -26.64 -30.04 -16.48
N GLU A 339 -26.71 -30.48 -15.22
CA GLU A 339 -27.69 -30.02 -14.22
C GLU A 339 -27.60 -28.51 -13.94
N MET A 340 -26.41 -27.91 -14.02
CA MET A 340 -26.26 -26.46 -13.81
C MET A 340 -26.49 -25.60 -15.06
N ARG A 341 -26.77 -26.23 -16.21
CA ARG A 341 -27.13 -25.51 -17.46
C ARG A 341 -28.64 -25.33 -17.63
N SER A 342 -29.44 -26.13 -16.94
CA SER A 342 -30.89 -25.98 -16.80
C SER A 342 -31.20 -24.99 -15.69
#